data_AF-A0A811MWV8-F1
#
_entry.id   AF-A0A811MWV8-F1
#
_cell.length_a   1.000
_cell.length_b   1.000
_cell.length_c   1.000
_cell.angle_alpha   90.00
_cell.angle_beta   90.00
_cell.angle_gamma   90.00
#
_symmetry.space_group_name_H-M   'P 1'
#
loop_
_entity.id
_entity.type
_entity.pdbx_description
1 polymer ?
#
loop_
_entity_poly.entity_id
_entity_poly.type
_entity_poly.pdbx_seq_one_letter_code
_entity_poly.pdbx_strand_id
1 'polypeptide(L)'
;MAEIFEKMKVEFVSQDESVQVVADNVRGTGEVPERYVRSETKADPVIIDAEGYNLPVIDMSRLLHPDFSEEETAKLGSACEHWGFFQLVNHGMDGGLLQQIKADITNFFSLPLEEKLVVAIPPNGMEGFGHHFVFSKEQKLDWVDILFLATRPIEQRNLSFWPAKPSTFRDTLDKYSLQLSNVSAQLFKFMANNLGVDQEVFLSTFKGLPQSVRINYYPPCSQADRVLGLSPHTDGVGMTFLLHVNDVEGLQIRKDGKWFSVQAMHGALIVNIGDIIEILTNGRYKSVEHRAVINPNKERITIAAFHSIHLFCTIGPLQELLTADKARYKVIDGVEFTKGYFAAKLEGRRVQYKKICSEKNQSKQPPAPARSRKHQWLTLELQDLYQANVQELAQTCSRSDEQVPERYIRAEANTEHVITGYANSSATAIPIIDLSKLYDPQSSHEECSKLGYACQQWGFFQLINHGVPDEVIRNLREDIAEFFNLPLETKKAYSQLPNSLEGYGQAFVVSEEQKLDWADMFYLVVRPNEARDLWFWPAHPPSFRTSIDWYSLEVVKVARCLLEFMAKDMGAEPASLLETFSKGSHKASG
;
A
#
# COMPACT_ATOMS: atom_id res chain seq x y z
N MET A 1 4.17 0.09 7.38
CA MET A 1 3.08 -0.53 8.18
C MET A 1 3.51 -0.74 9.62
N ALA A 2 4.58 -1.49 9.93
CA ALA A 2 5.16 -1.56 11.30
C ALA A 2 5.46 -0.16 11.89
N GLU A 3 6.10 0.72 11.13
CA GLU A 3 6.37 2.13 11.50
C GLU A 3 5.10 2.95 11.82
N ILE A 4 3.94 2.57 11.26
CA ILE A 4 2.67 3.27 11.52
C ILE A 4 2.20 2.94 12.94
N PHE A 5 2.37 1.69 13.40
CA PHE A 5 1.98 1.25 14.73
C PHE A 5 2.95 1.68 15.82
N GLU A 6 4.25 1.69 15.52
CA GLU A 6 5.27 2.27 16.37
C GLU A 6 4.95 3.74 16.67
N LYS A 7 4.58 4.51 15.63
CA LYS A 7 4.10 5.90 15.76
C LYS A 7 2.74 6.05 16.43
N MET A 8 1.91 4.99 16.48
CA MET A 8 0.64 4.98 17.22
C MET A 8 0.82 4.61 18.71
N LYS A 9 2.06 4.34 19.17
CA LYS A 9 2.37 3.90 20.55
C LYS A 9 1.47 2.75 21.03
N VAL A 10 1.16 1.83 20.13
CA VAL A 10 0.33 0.68 20.46
C VAL A 10 1.20 -0.29 21.25
N GLU A 11 0.97 -0.36 22.57
CA GLU A 11 1.57 -1.41 23.40
C GLU A 11 0.89 -2.74 23.07
N PHE A 12 1.58 -3.59 22.32
CA PHE A 12 1.14 -4.97 22.12
C PHE A 12 1.40 -5.75 23.41
N VAL A 13 0.37 -6.43 23.92
CA VAL A 13 0.53 -7.34 25.06
C VAL A 13 1.30 -8.58 24.58
N SER A 14 2.11 -9.17 25.45
CA SER A 14 2.80 -10.46 25.21
C SER A 14 1.90 -11.44 24.48
N GLN A 15 2.44 -12.14 23.48
CA GLN A 15 1.69 -13.08 22.64
C GLN A 15 0.79 -13.99 23.48
N ASP A 16 -0.51 -13.96 23.18
CA ASP A 16 -1.45 -14.94 23.69
C ASP A 16 -1.16 -16.33 23.08
N GLU A 17 -1.49 -17.36 23.85
CA GLU A 17 -1.34 -18.75 23.44
C GLU A 17 -2.17 -19.03 22.17
N SER A 18 -1.60 -19.80 21.24
CA SER A 18 -2.28 -20.23 20.01
C SER A 18 -3.64 -20.85 20.30
N VAL A 19 -4.66 -20.49 19.51
CA VAL A 19 -6.03 -20.99 19.69
C VAL A 19 -6.10 -22.49 19.48
N GLN A 20 -5.25 -23.09 18.64
CA GLN A 20 -5.14 -24.56 18.55
C GLN A 20 -4.80 -25.18 19.92
N VAL A 21 -3.87 -24.61 20.67
CA VAL A 21 -3.50 -25.10 22.00
C VAL A 21 -4.62 -24.87 23.01
N VAL A 22 -5.23 -23.67 22.98
CA VAL A 22 -6.38 -23.36 23.83
C VAL A 22 -7.53 -24.35 23.55
N ALA A 23 -7.81 -24.65 22.29
CA ALA A 23 -8.86 -25.60 21.89
C ALA A 23 -8.58 -27.02 22.40
N ASP A 24 -7.32 -27.47 22.35
CA ASP A 24 -6.91 -28.77 22.91
C ASP A 24 -7.07 -28.82 24.43
N ASN A 25 -6.73 -27.73 25.12
CA ASN A 25 -6.95 -27.60 26.57
C ASN A 25 -8.45 -27.60 26.94
N VAL A 26 -9.30 -26.92 26.17
CA VAL A 26 -10.76 -26.90 26.38
C VAL A 26 -11.37 -28.29 26.22
N ARG A 27 -10.85 -29.13 25.33
CA ARG A 27 -11.28 -30.54 25.22
C ARG A 27 -11.01 -31.32 26.50
N GLY A 28 -9.98 -30.96 27.27
CA GLY A 28 -9.63 -31.58 28.55
C GLY A 28 -10.36 -31.00 29.76
N THR A 29 -10.51 -29.66 29.83
CA THR A 29 -11.08 -28.96 31.02
C THR A 29 -12.57 -28.69 30.92
N GLY A 30 -13.12 -28.64 29.70
CA GLY A 30 -14.55 -28.45 29.43
C GLY A 30 -15.04 -26.99 29.39
N GLU A 31 -14.18 -25.97 29.57
CA GLU A 31 -14.60 -24.56 29.53
C GLU A 31 -13.69 -23.66 28.69
N VAL A 32 -14.31 -22.89 27.79
CA VAL A 32 -13.64 -21.84 27.01
C VAL A 32 -13.19 -20.69 27.93
N PRO A 33 -11.94 -20.18 27.81
CA PRO A 33 -11.49 -19.05 28.61
C PRO A 33 -12.34 -17.79 28.38
N GLU A 34 -12.61 -17.04 29.44
CA GLU A 34 -13.53 -15.89 29.42
C GLU A 34 -13.17 -14.84 28.34
N ARG A 35 -11.89 -14.71 28.01
CA ARG A 35 -11.42 -13.77 26.98
C ARG A 35 -11.93 -14.10 25.56
N TYR A 36 -12.33 -15.34 25.31
CA TYR A 36 -12.94 -15.75 24.03
C TYR A 36 -14.47 -15.71 24.04
N VAL A 37 -15.09 -15.69 25.22
CA VAL A 37 -16.55 -15.75 25.36
C VAL A 37 -17.21 -14.49 24.79
N ARG A 38 -18.12 -14.67 23.83
CA ARG A 38 -18.96 -13.64 23.21
C ARG A 38 -20.40 -13.79 23.68
N SER A 39 -20.81 -12.97 24.63
CA SER A 39 -22.17 -13.01 25.17
C SER A 39 -23.20 -12.39 24.23
N GLU A 40 -22.78 -11.41 23.43
CA GLU A 40 -23.62 -10.65 22.50
C GLU A 40 -24.05 -11.43 21.24
N THR A 41 -23.34 -12.49 20.85
CA THR A 41 -23.61 -13.24 19.60
C THR A 41 -24.86 -14.11 19.67
N LYS A 42 -25.41 -14.40 20.86
CA LYS A 42 -26.64 -15.20 21.04
C LYS A 42 -27.91 -14.50 20.54
N ALA A 43 -27.86 -13.21 20.21
CA ALA A 43 -29.04 -12.40 19.88
C ALA A 43 -29.33 -12.24 18.38
N ASP A 44 -28.42 -12.65 17.49
CA ASP A 44 -28.49 -12.31 16.07
C ASP A 44 -28.96 -13.51 15.20
N PRO A 45 -30.21 -13.51 14.68
CA PRO A 45 -30.68 -14.56 13.80
C PRO A 45 -29.86 -14.59 12.50
N VAL A 46 -29.39 -15.78 12.12
CA VAL A 46 -28.68 -16.03 10.86
C VAL A 46 -29.63 -16.70 9.88
N ILE A 47 -29.78 -16.11 8.71
CA ILE A 47 -30.53 -16.69 7.60
C ILE A 47 -29.60 -17.63 6.83
N ILE A 48 -30.06 -18.86 6.64
CA ILE A 48 -29.39 -19.91 5.87
C ILE A 48 -30.30 -20.21 4.69
N ASP A 49 -29.73 -20.23 3.48
CA ASP A 49 -30.41 -20.71 2.26
C ASP A 49 -31.78 -20.05 2.00
N ALA A 50 -31.82 -18.71 2.02
CA ALA A 50 -33.02 -17.97 1.64
C ALA A 50 -33.04 -17.70 0.13
N GLU A 51 -34.15 -18.03 -0.53
CA GLU A 51 -34.38 -17.70 -1.93
C GLU A 51 -34.15 -16.20 -2.19
N GLY A 52 -33.37 -15.89 -3.23
CA GLY A 52 -32.98 -14.52 -3.58
C GLY A 52 -31.82 -13.93 -2.76
N TYR A 53 -31.25 -14.68 -1.80
CA TYR A 53 -30.12 -14.22 -0.98
C TYR A 53 -28.78 -14.92 -1.26
N ASN A 54 -28.66 -15.58 -2.40
CA ASN A 54 -27.39 -16.14 -2.86
C ASN A 54 -26.45 -15.04 -3.35
N LEU A 55 -25.15 -15.19 -3.06
CA LEU A 55 -24.14 -14.27 -3.60
C LEU A 55 -24.17 -14.29 -5.14
N PRO A 56 -24.11 -13.12 -5.79
CA PRO A 56 -23.95 -13.05 -7.23
C PRO A 56 -22.72 -13.83 -7.69
N VAL A 57 -22.84 -14.53 -8.82
CA VAL A 57 -21.72 -15.24 -9.45
C VAL A 57 -21.25 -14.41 -10.64
N ILE A 58 -19.98 -14.03 -10.67
CA ILE A 58 -19.34 -13.29 -11.76
C ILE A 58 -18.39 -14.23 -12.49
N ASP A 59 -18.53 -14.31 -13.82
CA ASP A 59 -17.69 -15.16 -14.66
C ASP A 59 -16.58 -14.34 -15.32
N MET A 60 -15.33 -14.59 -14.90
CA MET A 60 -14.18 -13.86 -15.43
C MET A 60 -13.94 -14.12 -16.92
N SER A 61 -14.23 -15.32 -17.42
CA SER A 61 -14.09 -15.64 -18.84
C SER A 61 -15.08 -14.85 -19.70
N ARG A 62 -16.28 -14.61 -19.17
CA ARG A 62 -17.29 -13.75 -19.81
C ARG A 62 -16.91 -12.27 -19.75
N LEU A 63 -16.34 -11.80 -18.64
CA LEU A 63 -15.80 -10.43 -18.55
C LEU A 63 -14.74 -10.18 -19.63
N LEU A 64 -13.86 -11.16 -19.87
CA LEU A 64 -12.79 -11.08 -20.86
C LEU A 64 -13.27 -11.33 -22.31
N HIS A 65 -14.47 -11.86 -22.51
CA HIS A 65 -15.00 -12.17 -23.84
C HIS A 65 -15.73 -10.96 -24.44
N PRO A 66 -15.34 -10.46 -25.63
CA PRO A 66 -15.91 -9.24 -26.21
C PRO A 66 -17.45 -9.23 -26.28
N ASP A 67 -18.06 -10.33 -26.71
CA ASP A 67 -19.52 -10.42 -26.88
C ASP A 67 -20.32 -10.45 -25.56
N PHE A 68 -19.69 -10.79 -24.44
CA PHE A 68 -20.36 -10.92 -23.14
C PHE A 68 -19.88 -9.91 -22.11
N SER A 69 -18.79 -9.19 -22.41
CA SER A 69 -18.09 -8.31 -21.48
C SER A 69 -19.00 -7.22 -20.93
N GLU A 70 -19.84 -6.60 -21.77
CA GLU A 70 -20.75 -5.53 -21.35
C GLU A 70 -21.81 -6.03 -20.35
N GLU A 71 -22.46 -7.15 -20.67
CA GLU A 71 -23.47 -7.79 -19.80
C GLU A 71 -22.86 -8.21 -18.46
N GLU A 72 -21.71 -8.89 -18.49
CA GLU A 72 -21.06 -9.37 -17.28
C GLU A 72 -20.46 -8.22 -16.45
N THR A 73 -20.01 -7.14 -17.10
CA THR A 73 -19.57 -5.90 -16.44
C THR A 73 -20.73 -5.20 -15.73
N ALA A 74 -21.92 -5.16 -16.33
CA ALA A 74 -23.13 -4.64 -15.69
C ALA A 74 -23.52 -5.48 -14.46
N LYS A 75 -23.43 -6.80 -14.58
CA LYS A 75 -23.66 -7.74 -13.47
C LYS A 75 -22.66 -7.57 -12.34
N LEU A 76 -21.37 -7.38 -12.65
CA LEU A 76 -20.32 -7.05 -11.69
C LEU A 76 -20.65 -5.76 -10.92
N GLY A 77 -21.00 -4.68 -11.64
CA GLY A 77 -21.40 -3.43 -11.01
C GLY A 77 -22.60 -3.58 -10.06
N SER A 78 -23.63 -4.32 -10.50
CA SER A 78 -24.79 -4.62 -9.66
C SER A 78 -24.41 -5.40 -8.39
N ALA A 79 -23.50 -6.38 -8.50
CA ALA A 79 -23.00 -7.11 -7.35
C ALA A 79 -22.24 -6.19 -6.38
N CYS A 80 -21.35 -5.34 -6.88
CA CYS A 80 -20.61 -4.38 -6.05
C CYS A 80 -21.53 -3.36 -5.35
N GLU A 81 -22.61 -2.93 -6.02
CA GLU A 81 -23.55 -1.91 -5.51
C GLU A 81 -24.60 -2.46 -4.51
N HIS A 82 -25.12 -3.67 -4.75
CA HIS A 82 -26.21 -4.23 -3.94
C HIS A 82 -25.75 -5.25 -2.90
N TRP A 83 -24.59 -5.87 -3.13
CA TRP A 83 -24.06 -6.94 -2.29
C TRP A 83 -22.73 -6.59 -1.66
N GLY A 84 -21.84 -5.87 -2.36
CA GLY A 84 -20.46 -5.67 -1.92
C GLY A 84 -19.63 -6.96 -1.87
N PHE A 85 -20.23 -8.09 -2.25
CA PHE A 85 -19.69 -9.44 -2.26
C PHE A 85 -20.16 -10.17 -3.52
N PHE A 86 -19.33 -11.04 -4.06
CA PHE A 86 -19.68 -11.96 -5.15
C PHE A 86 -18.75 -13.17 -5.16
N GLN A 87 -19.16 -14.22 -5.88
CA GLN A 87 -18.33 -15.38 -6.18
C GLN A 87 -17.76 -15.23 -7.58
N LEU A 88 -16.43 -15.29 -7.72
CA LEU A 88 -15.74 -15.23 -8.99
C LEU A 88 -15.42 -16.65 -9.46
N VAL A 89 -15.89 -17.00 -10.65
CA VAL A 89 -15.65 -18.30 -11.31
C VAL A 89 -14.88 -18.09 -12.62
N ASN A 90 -14.32 -19.18 -13.15
CA ASN A 90 -13.55 -19.17 -14.40
C ASN A 90 -12.45 -18.09 -14.40
N HIS A 91 -11.89 -17.79 -13.22
CA HIS A 91 -10.93 -16.71 -12.96
C HIS A 91 -9.55 -16.92 -13.61
N GLY A 92 -9.33 -18.05 -14.29
CA GLY A 92 -8.09 -18.33 -15.03
C GLY A 92 -6.89 -18.67 -14.17
N MET A 93 -7.09 -18.93 -12.87
CA MET A 93 -6.00 -19.41 -12.00
C MET A 93 -5.81 -20.91 -12.21
N ASP A 94 -4.56 -21.36 -12.14
CA ASP A 94 -4.23 -22.77 -12.35
C ASP A 94 -4.84 -23.65 -11.24
N GLY A 95 -5.58 -24.68 -11.63
CA GLY A 95 -6.24 -25.58 -10.68
C GLY A 95 -5.24 -26.36 -9.83
N GLY A 96 -4.10 -26.74 -10.40
CA GLY A 96 -3.01 -27.40 -9.68
C GLY A 96 -2.39 -26.48 -8.62
N LEU A 97 -2.16 -25.21 -8.96
CA LEU A 97 -1.69 -24.19 -8.03
C LEU A 97 -2.67 -23.95 -6.88
N LEU A 98 -3.98 -23.89 -7.17
CA LEU A 98 -5.01 -23.76 -6.13
C LEU A 98 -5.04 -24.98 -5.21
N GLN A 99 -4.85 -26.19 -5.73
CA GLN A 99 -4.74 -27.39 -4.90
C GLN A 99 -3.45 -27.37 -4.06
N GLN A 100 -2.32 -26.96 -4.66
CA GLN A 100 -1.04 -26.91 -3.98
C GLN A 100 -1.03 -25.89 -2.85
N ILE A 101 -1.57 -24.68 -3.03
CA ILE A 101 -1.62 -23.68 -1.96
C ILE A 101 -2.51 -24.14 -0.80
N LYS A 102 -3.61 -24.84 -1.09
CA LYS A 102 -4.47 -25.44 -0.07
C LYS A 102 -3.73 -26.53 0.71
N ALA A 103 -2.99 -27.40 0.01
CA ALA A 103 -2.17 -28.43 0.63
C ALA A 103 -1.05 -27.82 1.48
N ASP A 104 -0.35 -26.82 0.97
CA ASP A 104 0.76 -26.17 1.66
C ASP A 104 0.31 -25.49 2.96
N ILE A 105 -0.83 -24.78 2.92
CA ILE A 105 -1.45 -24.18 4.10
C ILE A 105 -1.88 -25.26 5.11
N THR A 106 -2.57 -26.30 4.64
CA THR A 106 -3.05 -27.39 5.51
C THR A 106 -1.87 -28.07 6.22
N ASN A 107 -0.79 -28.33 5.48
CA ASN A 107 0.44 -28.91 6.02
C ASN A 107 1.10 -28.00 7.05
N PHE A 108 1.21 -26.69 6.78
CA PHE A 108 1.77 -25.73 7.74
C PHE A 108 1.01 -25.72 9.07
N PHE A 109 -0.33 -25.65 9.06
CA PHE A 109 -1.11 -25.62 10.31
C PHE A 109 -1.15 -26.96 11.05
N SER A 110 -0.81 -28.06 10.35
CA SER A 110 -0.64 -29.40 10.93
C SER A 110 0.73 -29.62 11.57
N LEU A 111 1.70 -28.71 11.38
CA LEU A 111 3.00 -28.80 12.02
C LEU A 111 2.90 -28.66 13.55
N PRO A 112 3.86 -29.22 14.31
CA PRO A 112 4.02 -28.94 15.73
C PRO A 112 4.10 -27.43 15.99
N LEU A 113 3.59 -26.98 17.15
CA LEU A 113 3.58 -25.56 17.50
C LEU A 113 4.96 -24.92 17.42
N GLU A 114 5.99 -25.62 17.91
CA GLU A 114 7.39 -25.15 17.88
C GLU A 114 7.86 -24.80 16.46
N GLU A 115 7.43 -25.56 15.45
CA GLU A 115 7.77 -25.29 14.05
C GLU A 115 6.98 -24.12 13.47
N LYS A 116 5.73 -23.91 13.90
CA LYS A 116 4.93 -22.74 13.50
C LYS A 116 5.46 -21.46 14.13
N LEU A 117 5.94 -21.52 15.37
CA LEU A 117 6.51 -20.39 16.10
C LEU A 117 7.85 -19.89 15.54
N VAL A 118 8.50 -20.64 14.64
CA VAL A 118 9.69 -20.15 13.91
C VAL A 118 9.40 -18.88 13.11
N VAL A 119 8.15 -18.73 12.64
CA VAL A 119 7.69 -17.54 11.92
C VAL A 119 6.71 -16.71 12.77
N ALA A 120 6.80 -16.79 14.09
CA ALA A 120 5.90 -16.06 14.98
C ALA A 120 6.00 -14.54 14.78
N ILE A 121 4.89 -13.84 15.02
CA ILE A 121 4.84 -12.38 14.95
C ILE A 121 5.77 -11.82 16.03
N PRO A 122 6.83 -11.06 15.71
CA PRO A 122 7.69 -10.50 16.75
C PRO A 122 6.89 -9.48 17.59
N PRO A 123 7.36 -9.13 18.80
CA PRO A 123 6.78 -8.01 19.55
C PRO A 123 6.69 -6.76 18.67
N ASN A 124 5.53 -6.10 18.66
CA ASN A 124 5.21 -4.95 17.79
C ASN A 124 5.24 -5.23 16.27
N GLY A 125 5.36 -6.50 15.87
CA GLY A 125 5.30 -6.95 14.49
C GLY A 125 3.87 -7.10 13.97
N MET A 126 3.75 -7.19 12.65
CA MET A 126 2.48 -7.43 11.96
C MET A 126 2.52 -8.56 10.95
N GLU A 127 3.68 -9.17 10.73
CA GLU A 127 3.81 -10.34 9.88
C GLU A 127 4.21 -11.53 10.72
N GLY A 128 3.79 -12.71 10.29
CA GLY A 128 4.05 -13.97 10.98
C GLY A 128 2.81 -14.63 11.56
N PHE A 129 3.06 -15.71 12.30
CA PHE A 129 2.09 -16.58 12.93
C PHE A 129 1.74 -16.13 14.36
N GLY A 130 0.46 -16.12 14.69
CA GLY A 130 -0.06 -15.87 16.04
C GLY A 130 -1.33 -15.04 16.07
N HIS A 131 -1.69 -14.54 17.25
CA HIS A 131 -2.78 -13.59 17.38
C HIS A 131 -2.39 -12.22 16.86
N HIS A 132 -3.21 -11.69 15.94
CA HIS A 132 -3.05 -10.32 15.45
C HIS A 132 -3.92 -9.35 16.26
N PHE A 133 -3.41 -8.14 16.46
CA PHE A 133 -4.17 -7.02 17.03
C PHE A 133 -4.66 -7.25 18.47
N VAL A 134 -3.75 -7.66 19.36
CA VAL A 134 -4.01 -7.82 20.80
C VAL A 134 -3.35 -6.69 21.57
N PHE A 135 -4.17 -5.90 22.26
CA PHE A 135 -3.79 -4.57 22.77
C PHE A 135 -4.08 -4.37 24.25
N SER A 136 -4.90 -5.22 24.86
CA SER A 136 -5.10 -5.23 26.31
C SER A 136 -5.45 -6.63 26.81
N LYS A 137 -5.20 -6.90 28.09
CA LYS A 137 -5.53 -8.20 28.71
C LYS A 137 -7.03 -8.42 28.83
N GLU A 138 -7.81 -7.35 28.83
CA GLU A 138 -9.27 -7.35 28.94
C GLU A 138 -9.95 -7.47 27.57
N GLN A 139 -9.20 -7.28 26.47
CA GLN A 139 -9.72 -7.38 25.11
C GLN A 139 -10.25 -8.78 24.84
N LYS A 140 -11.47 -8.84 24.29
CA LYS A 140 -12.07 -10.07 23.79
C LYS A 140 -11.31 -10.57 22.53
N LEU A 141 -10.86 -11.82 22.55
CA LEU A 141 -10.06 -12.44 21.47
C LEU A 141 -10.91 -13.30 20.55
N ASP A 142 -10.57 -13.30 19.27
CA ASP A 142 -11.21 -14.13 18.26
C ASP A 142 -10.65 -15.56 18.28
N TRP A 143 -11.49 -16.55 17.97
CA TRP A 143 -11.16 -17.97 17.97
C TRP A 143 -10.47 -18.38 16.66
N VAL A 144 -9.28 -17.83 16.43
CA VAL A 144 -8.53 -18.01 15.19
C VAL A 144 -7.02 -17.88 15.42
N ASP A 145 -6.25 -18.79 14.83
CA ASP A 145 -4.82 -18.61 14.61
C ASP A 145 -4.59 -18.01 13.22
N ILE A 146 -3.71 -17.03 13.13
CA ILE A 146 -3.48 -16.25 11.91
C ILE A 146 -2.02 -16.34 11.48
N LEU A 147 -1.79 -16.52 10.18
CA LEU A 147 -0.51 -16.23 9.52
C LEU A 147 -0.73 -15.06 8.55
N PHE A 148 -0.10 -13.92 8.83
CA PHE A 148 -0.20 -12.72 7.99
C PHE A 148 1.14 -12.46 7.29
N LEU A 149 1.12 -12.25 5.98
CA LEU A 149 2.34 -12.08 5.17
C LEU A 149 2.14 -10.98 4.12
N ALA A 150 3.10 -10.08 4.00
CA ALA A 150 3.20 -9.19 2.85
C ALA A 150 3.64 -9.99 1.62
N THR A 151 2.95 -9.80 0.50
CA THR A 151 3.19 -10.56 -0.73
C THR A 151 3.52 -9.69 -1.92
N ARG A 152 2.97 -8.47 -2.04
CA ARG A 152 3.34 -7.53 -3.10
C ARG A 152 3.37 -6.09 -2.58
N PRO A 153 4.24 -5.24 -3.14
CA PRO A 153 5.26 -5.55 -4.16
C PRO A 153 6.43 -6.37 -3.57
N ILE A 154 7.32 -6.90 -4.42
CA ILE A 154 8.34 -7.90 -4.00
C ILE A 154 9.28 -7.31 -2.96
N GLU A 155 9.57 -6.02 -3.07
CA GLU A 155 10.50 -5.26 -2.24
C GLU A 155 9.98 -5.09 -0.80
N GLN A 156 8.68 -5.29 -0.57
CA GLN A 156 8.06 -5.25 0.76
C GLN A 156 7.96 -6.63 1.42
N ARG A 157 8.42 -7.70 0.77
CA ARG A 157 8.36 -9.05 1.34
C ARG A 157 9.46 -9.22 2.37
N ASN A 158 9.10 -9.82 3.50
CA ASN A 158 10.07 -10.35 4.43
C ASN A 158 9.98 -11.88 4.50
N LEU A 159 10.93 -12.55 3.83
CA LEU A 159 10.95 -14.02 3.75
C LEU A 159 11.25 -14.71 5.08
N SER A 160 11.69 -13.98 6.11
CA SER A 160 11.85 -14.55 7.46
C SER A 160 10.52 -15.01 8.04
N PHE A 161 9.40 -14.36 7.69
CA PHE A 161 8.06 -14.75 8.14
C PHE A 161 7.40 -15.78 7.23
N TRP A 162 7.93 -16.02 6.04
CA TRP A 162 7.37 -17.00 5.11
C TRP A 162 7.79 -18.41 5.53
N PRO A 163 6.85 -19.33 5.84
CA PRO A 163 7.17 -20.70 6.23
C PRO A 163 8.12 -21.38 5.25
N ALA A 164 9.20 -21.97 5.76
CA ALA A 164 10.09 -22.84 4.98
C ALA A 164 9.55 -24.29 4.90
N LYS A 165 8.51 -24.60 5.68
CA LYS A 165 7.83 -25.90 5.71
C LYS A 165 6.33 -25.70 5.48
N PRO A 166 5.72 -26.43 4.54
CA PRO A 166 6.37 -27.33 3.58
C PRO A 166 7.33 -26.57 2.64
N SER A 167 8.33 -27.26 2.08
CA SER A 167 9.37 -26.64 1.25
C SER A 167 8.82 -25.94 0.00
N THR A 168 7.62 -26.33 -0.43
CA THR A 168 6.87 -25.75 -1.55
C THR A 168 6.15 -24.44 -1.18
N PHE A 169 5.92 -24.16 0.10
CA PHE A 169 5.04 -23.07 0.55
C PHE A 169 5.39 -21.72 -0.06
N ARG A 170 6.66 -21.35 -0.05
CA ARG A 170 7.13 -20.02 -0.52
C ARG A 170 6.88 -19.85 -2.02
N ASP A 171 7.30 -20.81 -2.82
CA ASP A 171 7.15 -20.77 -4.27
C ASP A 171 5.67 -20.82 -4.69
N THR A 172 4.87 -21.64 -4.00
CA THR A 172 3.43 -21.73 -4.24
C THR A 172 2.74 -20.41 -3.89
N LEU A 173 3.07 -19.80 -2.74
CA LEU A 173 2.48 -18.52 -2.32
C LEU A 173 2.85 -17.38 -3.28
N ASP A 174 4.09 -17.33 -3.77
CA ASP A 174 4.51 -16.31 -4.75
C ASP A 174 3.71 -16.42 -6.06
N LYS A 175 3.59 -17.64 -6.61
CA LYS A 175 2.80 -17.91 -7.82
C LYS A 175 1.32 -17.59 -7.63
N TYR A 176 0.75 -18.01 -6.50
CA TYR A 176 -0.65 -17.71 -6.14
C TYR A 176 -0.88 -16.21 -6.07
N SER A 177 0.00 -15.50 -5.35
CA SER A 177 -0.02 -14.04 -5.23
C SER A 177 0.06 -13.33 -6.59
N LEU A 178 0.90 -13.82 -7.51
CA LEU A 178 1.05 -13.25 -8.85
C LEU A 178 -0.23 -13.37 -9.67
N GLN A 179 -0.76 -14.59 -9.78
CA GLN A 179 -1.97 -14.84 -10.55
C GLN A 179 -3.15 -14.04 -9.99
N LEU A 180 -3.27 -13.97 -8.66
CA LEU A 180 -4.34 -13.22 -8.02
C LEU A 180 -4.20 -11.70 -8.23
N SER A 181 -2.97 -11.18 -8.22
CA SER A 181 -2.70 -9.77 -8.57
C SER A 181 -3.18 -9.44 -9.99
N ASN A 182 -2.91 -10.33 -10.96
CA ASN A 182 -3.39 -10.17 -12.34
C ASN A 182 -4.92 -10.18 -12.43
N VAL A 183 -5.58 -11.09 -11.71
CA VAL A 183 -7.05 -11.13 -11.62
C VAL A 183 -7.59 -9.83 -11.03
N SER A 184 -6.98 -9.32 -9.95
CA SER A 184 -7.40 -8.09 -9.30
C SER A 184 -7.29 -6.87 -10.23
N ALA A 185 -6.19 -6.76 -10.98
CA ALA A 185 -5.96 -5.69 -11.93
C ALA A 185 -7.04 -5.65 -13.02
N GLN A 186 -7.44 -6.82 -13.53
CA GLN A 186 -8.51 -6.89 -14.54
C GLN A 186 -9.87 -6.51 -13.95
N LEU A 187 -10.20 -7.00 -12.75
CA LEU A 187 -11.45 -6.63 -12.08
C LEU A 187 -11.54 -5.12 -11.82
N PHE A 188 -10.45 -4.47 -11.42
CA PHE A 188 -10.42 -3.02 -11.27
C PHE A 188 -10.73 -2.29 -12.58
N LYS A 189 -10.23 -2.77 -13.73
CA LYS A 189 -10.56 -2.20 -15.05
C LYS A 189 -12.04 -2.35 -15.38
N PHE A 190 -12.62 -3.52 -15.16
CA PHE A 190 -14.06 -3.73 -15.38
C PHE A 190 -14.92 -2.89 -14.42
N MET A 191 -14.50 -2.74 -13.17
CA MET A 191 -15.14 -1.83 -12.22
C MET A 191 -15.10 -0.38 -12.69
N ALA A 192 -13.95 0.10 -13.16
CA ALA A 192 -13.81 1.46 -13.70
C ALA A 192 -14.72 1.68 -14.92
N ASN A 193 -14.77 0.71 -15.85
CA ASN A 193 -15.68 0.75 -17.01
C ASN A 193 -17.15 0.81 -16.57
N ASN A 194 -17.57 -0.03 -15.61
CA ASN A 194 -18.94 0.01 -15.08
C ASN A 194 -19.29 1.36 -14.43
N LEU A 195 -18.32 1.94 -13.74
CA LEU A 195 -18.47 3.23 -13.08
C LEU A 195 -18.48 4.40 -14.07
N GLY A 196 -18.03 4.19 -15.32
CA GLY A 196 -17.86 5.25 -16.32
C GLY A 196 -16.69 6.18 -15.99
N VAL A 197 -15.69 5.68 -15.29
CA VAL A 197 -14.47 6.44 -14.93
C VAL A 197 -13.28 5.92 -15.70
N ASP A 198 -12.27 6.78 -15.84
CA ASP A 198 -11.01 6.38 -16.45
C ASP A 198 -10.32 5.26 -15.65
N GLN A 199 -9.83 4.24 -16.36
CA GLN A 199 -9.21 3.07 -15.75
C GLN A 199 -7.92 3.43 -15.00
N GLU A 200 -7.11 4.33 -15.56
CA GLU A 200 -5.83 4.74 -14.96
C GLU A 200 -6.08 5.57 -13.70
N VAL A 201 -7.07 6.46 -13.72
CA VAL A 201 -7.50 7.24 -12.54
C VAL A 201 -7.91 6.29 -11.41
N PHE A 202 -8.77 5.31 -11.69
CA PHE A 202 -9.20 4.35 -10.68
C PHE A 202 -8.04 3.49 -10.16
N LEU A 203 -7.17 3.00 -11.05
CA LEU A 203 -6.02 2.16 -10.70
C LEU A 203 -4.90 2.93 -9.99
N SER A 204 -4.80 4.25 -10.15
CA SER A 204 -3.74 5.07 -9.55
C SER A 204 -3.70 4.97 -8.02
N THR A 205 -4.86 4.82 -7.37
CA THR A 205 -4.98 4.60 -5.91
C THR A 205 -4.39 3.25 -5.48
N PHE A 206 -4.40 2.27 -6.38
CA PHE A 206 -3.87 0.92 -6.19
C PHE A 206 -2.53 0.70 -6.93
N LYS A 207 -1.79 1.79 -7.22
CA LYS A 207 -0.52 1.72 -7.95
C LYS A 207 0.45 0.74 -7.28
N GLY A 208 1.00 -0.18 -8.08
CA GLY A 208 1.88 -1.25 -7.62
C GLY A 208 1.16 -2.47 -7.05
N LEU A 209 -0.18 -2.43 -6.99
CA LEU A 209 -1.07 -3.46 -6.43
C LEU A 209 -0.55 -4.04 -5.10
N PRO A 210 -0.38 -3.20 -4.05
CA PRO A 210 0.05 -3.69 -2.74
C PRO A 210 -0.86 -4.82 -2.26
N GLN A 211 -0.25 -5.94 -1.90
CA GLN A 211 -0.94 -7.16 -1.56
C GLN A 211 -0.36 -7.76 -0.28
N SER A 212 -1.25 -8.23 0.58
CA SER A 212 -0.91 -9.09 1.71
C SER A 212 -1.88 -10.26 1.77
N VAL A 213 -1.49 -11.35 2.43
CA VAL A 213 -2.37 -12.48 2.69
C VAL A 213 -2.53 -12.68 4.19
N ARG A 214 -3.74 -13.06 4.60
CA ARG A 214 -4.06 -13.54 5.95
C ARG A 214 -4.66 -14.92 5.84
N ILE A 215 -3.90 -15.89 6.30
CA ILE A 215 -4.33 -17.28 6.39
C ILE A 215 -4.90 -17.50 7.78
N ASN A 216 -6.13 -17.98 7.85
CA ASN A 216 -6.89 -18.12 9.09
C ASN A 216 -7.18 -19.59 9.34
N TYR A 217 -6.81 -20.08 10.51
CA TYR A 217 -7.15 -21.41 11.01
C TYR A 217 -8.09 -21.27 12.20
N TYR A 218 -9.29 -21.83 12.08
CA TYR A 218 -10.32 -21.81 13.12
C TYR A 218 -10.44 -23.22 13.71
N PRO A 219 -9.88 -23.49 14.91
CA PRO A 219 -9.98 -24.81 15.52
C PRO A 219 -11.43 -25.14 15.91
N PRO A 220 -11.84 -26.42 15.85
CA PRO A 220 -13.15 -26.83 16.32
C PRO A 220 -13.29 -26.66 17.84
N CYS A 221 -14.48 -26.26 18.29
CA CYS A 221 -14.78 -26.09 19.71
C CYS A 221 -16.19 -26.62 20.04
N SER A 222 -16.31 -27.44 21.08
CA SER A 222 -17.61 -27.96 21.54
C SER A 222 -18.56 -26.86 22.03
N GLN A 223 -18.02 -25.69 22.37
CA GLN A 223 -18.76 -24.49 22.78
C GLN A 223 -18.75 -23.42 21.66
N ALA A 224 -18.86 -23.85 20.40
CA ALA A 224 -18.84 -22.96 19.23
C ALA A 224 -19.90 -21.83 19.29
N ASP A 225 -21.00 -22.01 20.04
CA ASP A 225 -22.03 -21.00 20.27
C ASP A 225 -21.60 -19.87 21.22
N ARG A 226 -20.48 -20.04 21.93
CA ARG A 226 -19.94 -19.08 22.91
C ARG A 226 -18.77 -18.26 22.38
N VAL A 227 -18.22 -18.60 21.22
CA VAL A 227 -17.04 -17.93 20.65
C VAL A 227 -17.33 -17.45 19.24
N LEU A 228 -16.43 -16.65 18.69
CA LEU A 228 -16.52 -16.19 17.32
C LEU A 228 -15.16 -16.36 16.64
N GLY A 229 -15.15 -16.89 15.43
CA GLY A 229 -13.92 -17.12 14.68
C GLY A 229 -13.26 -15.82 14.26
N LEU A 230 -14.05 -14.86 13.77
CA LEU A 230 -13.58 -13.51 13.45
C LEU A 230 -14.71 -12.50 13.70
N SER A 231 -14.40 -11.45 14.47
CA SER A 231 -15.37 -10.43 14.87
C SER A 231 -15.98 -9.65 13.68
N PRO A 232 -17.20 -9.10 13.82
CA PRO A 232 -17.83 -8.28 12.77
C PRO A 232 -16.95 -7.10 12.35
N HIS A 233 -16.66 -6.98 11.06
CA HIS A 233 -15.84 -5.90 10.50
C HIS A 233 -16.17 -5.63 9.04
N THR A 234 -15.72 -4.48 8.54
CA THR A 234 -15.52 -4.21 7.11
C THR A 234 -14.02 -4.28 6.80
N ASP A 235 -13.68 -4.45 5.54
CA ASP A 235 -12.28 -4.52 5.11
C ASP A 235 -11.74 -3.14 4.77
N GLY A 236 -10.73 -2.67 5.51
CA GLY A 236 -10.05 -1.38 5.27
C GLY A 236 -9.12 -1.35 4.04
N VAL A 237 -9.41 -2.14 3.01
CA VAL A 237 -8.60 -2.24 1.79
C VAL A 237 -9.43 -1.91 0.55
N GLY A 238 -8.88 -2.11 -0.64
CA GLY A 238 -9.63 -1.95 -1.89
C GLY A 238 -10.54 -3.14 -2.15
N MET A 239 -9.93 -4.31 -2.33
CA MET A 239 -10.63 -5.54 -2.68
C MET A 239 -9.97 -6.74 -2.00
N THR A 240 -10.79 -7.64 -1.49
CA THR A 240 -10.35 -8.87 -0.83
C THR A 240 -10.78 -10.09 -1.65
N PHE A 241 -9.88 -11.06 -1.78
CA PHE A 241 -10.16 -12.37 -2.36
C PHE A 241 -10.00 -13.43 -1.28
N LEU A 242 -11.07 -14.18 -1.02
CA LEU A 242 -11.12 -15.26 -0.05
C LEU A 242 -11.19 -16.60 -0.77
N LEU A 243 -10.21 -17.45 -0.51
CA LEU A 243 -10.22 -18.85 -0.90
C LEU A 243 -10.46 -19.73 0.34
N HIS A 244 -11.47 -20.59 0.26
CA HIS A 244 -11.67 -21.67 1.23
C HIS A 244 -10.65 -22.78 0.99
N VAL A 245 -9.85 -23.09 2.02
CA VAL A 245 -8.82 -24.13 1.94
C VAL A 245 -9.44 -25.52 2.11
N ASN A 246 -10.47 -25.63 2.94
CA ASN A 246 -11.29 -26.82 3.10
C ASN A 246 -12.79 -26.49 2.97
N ASP A 247 -13.64 -27.52 2.86
CA ASP A 247 -15.08 -27.37 2.58
C ASP A 247 -15.92 -27.07 3.84
N VAL A 248 -15.35 -26.30 4.79
CA VAL A 248 -16.03 -25.94 6.03
C VAL A 248 -16.55 -24.51 5.94
N GLU A 249 -17.88 -24.38 5.99
CA GLU A 249 -18.57 -23.09 5.99
C GLU A 249 -18.30 -22.29 7.27
N GLY A 250 -18.52 -20.97 7.20
CA GLY A 250 -18.38 -20.11 8.38
C GLY A 250 -18.40 -18.62 8.09
N LEU A 251 -18.26 -18.20 6.83
CA LEU A 251 -18.43 -16.79 6.47
C LEU A 251 -19.89 -16.38 6.59
N GLN A 252 -20.13 -15.25 7.27
CA GLN A 252 -21.44 -14.62 7.34
C GLN A 252 -21.33 -13.14 6.95
N ILE A 253 -22.24 -12.68 6.10
CA ILE A 253 -22.30 -11.28 5.64
C ILE A 253 -23.57 -10.60 6.16
N ARG A 254 -23.51 -9.29 6.39
CA ARG A 254 -24.65 -8.52 6.85
C ARG A 254 -25.35 -7.81 5.71
N LYS A 255 -26.63 -8.12 5.49
CA LYS A 255 -27.47 -7.49 4.47
C LYS A 255 -28.83 -7.17 5.05
N ASP A 256 -29.36 -5.97 4.76
CA ASP A 256 -30.68 -5.51 5.24
C ASP A 256 -30.87 -5.67 6.76
N GLY A 257 -29.80 -5.44 7.52
CA GLY A 257 -29.78 -5.57 8.99
C GLY A 257 -29.66 -6.99 9.54
N LYS A 258 -29.66 -8.02 8.69
CA LYS A 258 -29.60 -9.45 9.07
C LYS A 258 -28.30 -10.10 8.62
N TRP A 259 -27.95 -11.22 9.26
CA TRP A 259 -26.79 -12.03 8.90
C TRP A 259 -27.19 -13.15 7.94
N PHE A 260 -26.39 -13.37 6.89
CA PHE A 260 -26.58 -14.43 5.90
C PHE A 260 -25.35 -15.31 5.85
N SER A 261 -25.56 -16.64 5.89
CA SER A 261 -24.49 -17.60 5.67
C SER A 261 -24.09 -17.63 4.19
N VAL A 262 -22.79 -17.63 3.91
CA VAL A 262 -22.27 -17.73 2.54
C VAL A 262 -21.85 -19.16 2.24
N GLN A 263 -22.47 -19.73 1.21
CA GLN A 263 -22.07 -21.03 0.64
C GLN A 263 -21.10 -20.79 -0.52
N ALA A 264 -19.86 -21.21 -0.32
CA ALA A 264 -18.82 -21.09 -1.34
C ALA A 264 -19.00 -22.17 -2.41
N MET A 265 -19.04 -21.76 -3.67
CA MET A 265 -19.00 -22.68 -4.81
C MET A 265 -17.63 -23.34 -4.91
N HIS A 266 -17.64 -24.62 -5.30
CA HIS A 266 -16.40 -25.36 -5.51
C HIS A 266 -15.53 -24.67 -6.59
N GLY A 267 -14.28 -24.39 -6.23
CA GLY A 267 -13.33 -23.73 -7.13
C GLY A 267 -13.53 -22.22 -7.32
N ALA A 268 -14.52 -21.60 -6.67
CA ALA A 268 -14.73 -20.16 -6.75
C ALA A 268 -13.87 -19.39 -5.73
N LEU A 269 -13.58 -18.13 -6.04
CA LEU A 269 -13.06 -17.15 -5.08
C LEU A 269 -14.23 -16.29 -4.60
N ILE A 270 -14.38 -16.10 -3.29
CA ILE A 270 -15.29 -15.08 -2.79
C ILE A 270 -14.55 -13.74 -2.82
N VAL A 271 -15.15 -12.73 -3.43
CA VAL A 271 -14.57 -11.40 -3.57
C VAL A 271 -15.45 -10.39 -2.86
N ASN A 272 -14.84 -9.48 -2.10
CA ASN A 272 -15.56 -8.36 -1.50
C ASN A 272 -14.86 -7.02 -1.71
N ILE A 273 -15.70 -5.99 -1.73
CA ILE A 273 -15.31 -4.60 -1.84
C ILE A 273 -14.99 -4.08 -0.43
N GLY A 274 -13.87 -3.38 -0.30
CA GLY A 274 -13.44 -2.75 0.95
C GLY A 274 -13.76 -1.25 1.01
N ASP A 275 -13.49 -0.68 2.17
CA ASP A 275 -13.82 0.70 2.55
C ASP A 275 -13.22 1.72 1.57
N ILE A 276 -12.06 1.42 1.00
CA ILE A 276 -11.37 2.33 0.08
C ILE A 276 -12.18 2.51 -1.21
N ILE A 277 -12.64 1.42 -1.82
CA ILE A 277 -13.46 1.50 -3.04
C ILE A 277 -14.83 2.10 -2.73
N GLU A 278 -15.40 1.83 -1.55
CA GLU A 278 -16.63 2.53 -1.13
C GLU A 278 -16.42 4.05 -1.10
N ILE A 279 -15.31 4.53 -0.54
CA ILE A 279 -14.97 5.96 -0.51
C ILE A 279 -14.75 6.52 -1.93
N LEU A 280 -13.93 5.85 -2.75
CA LEU A 280 -13.62 6.26 -4.13
C LEU A 280 -14.89 6.38 -4.98
N THR A 281 -15.84 5.46 -4.79
CA THR A 281 -17.10 5.44 -5.53
C THR A 281 -18.20 6.30 -4.90
N ASN A 282 -17.86 7.14 -3.92
CA ASN A 282 -18.78 7.97 -3.17
C ASN A 282 -19.96 7.18 -2.56
N GLY A 283 -19.71 5.93 -2.18
CA GLY A 283 -20.70 5.02 -1.60
C GLY A 283 -21.62 4.35 -2.61
N ARG A 284 -21.28 4.33 -3.91
CA ARG A 284 -22.01 3.54 -4.91
C ARG A 284 -21.75 2.04 -4.70
N TYR A 285 -20.50 1.62 -4.72
CA TYR A 285 -20.13 0.27 -4.29
C TYR A 285 -20.09 0.17 -2.76
N LYS A 286 -20.38 -1.00 -2.21
CA LYS A 286 -20.59 -1.20 -0.77
C LYS A 286 -19.48 -2.01 -0.14
N SER A 287 -18.88 -1.45 0.92
CA SER A 287 -18.10 -2.22 1.86
C SER A 287 -19.05 -2.81 2.91
N VAL A 288 -19.12 -4.14 2.97
CA VAL A 288 -20.16 -4.83 3.74
C VAL A 288 -19.59 -5.51 4.98
N GLU A 289 -20.27 -5.29 6.10
CA GLU A 289 -19.92 -5.90 7.37
C GLU A 289 -20.06 -7.42 7.27
N HIS A 290 -19.02 -8.13 7.70
CA HIS A 290 -18.97 -9.58 7.67
C HIS A 290 -18.23 -10.12 8.90
N ARG A 291 -18.45 -11.40 9.21
CA ARG A 291 -17.83 -12.11 10.34
C ARG A 291 -17.54 -13.56 9.96
N ALA A 292 -16.75 -14.25 10.79
CA ALA A 292 -16.56 -15.70 10.66
C ALA A 292 -17.02 -16.42 11.92
N VAL A 293 -17.86 -17.44 11.76
CA VAL A 293 -18.20 -18.41 12.80
C VAL A 293 -17.33 -19.66 12.65
N ILE A 294 -17.25 -20.45 13.72
CA ILE A 294 -16.49 -21.71 13.72
C ILE A 294 -17.44 -22.90 13.64
N ASN A 295 -16.91 -24.04 13.19
CA ASN A 295 -17.64 -25.30 13.23
C ASN A 295 -17.29 -26.05 14.53
N PRO A 296 -18.25 -26.69 15.21
CA PRO A 296 -17.97 -27.38 16.48
C PRO A 296 -17.10 -28.62 16.34
N ASN A 297 -17.07 -29.25 15.15
CA ASN A 297 -16.50 -30.58 14.95
C ASN A 297 -15.33 -30.61 13.97
N LYS A 298 -15.21 -29.60 13.09
CA LYS A 298 -14.17 -29.53 12.05
C LYS A 298 -13.46 -28.20 12.08
N GLU A 299 -12.15 -28.22 11.86
CA GLU A 299 -11.39 -27.00 11.63
C GLU A 299 -11.83 -26.34 10.33
N ARG A 300 -11.84 -25.01 10.31
CA ARG A 300 -12.02 -24.24 9.09
C ARG A 300 -10.71 -23.56 8.73
N ILE A 301 -10.33 -23.59 7.46
CA ILE A 301 -9.10 -22.94 6.99
C ILE A 301 -9.40 -22.07 5.78
N THR A 302 -8.87 -20.85 5.76
CA THR A 302 -9.03 -19.92 4.64
C THR A 302 -7.76 -19.12 4.38
N ILE A 303 -7.58 -18.66 3.15
CA ILE A 303 -6.61 -17.62 2.81
C ILE A 303 -7.35 -16.42 2.21
N ALA A 304 -7.24 -15.27 2.87
CA ALA A 304 -7.72 -13.99 2.37
C ALA A 304 -6.54 -13.19 1.81
N ALA A 305 -6.63 -12.71 0.58
CA ALA A 305 -5.66 -11.81 -0.02
C ALA A 305 -6.25 -10.41 -0.15
N PHE A 306 -5.59 -9.44 0.46
CA PHE A 306 -6.03 -8.05 0.50
C PHE A 306 -5.25 -7.23 -0.52
N HIS A 307 -5.97 -6.56 -1.42
CA HIS A 307 -5.40 -5.59 -2.35
C HIS A 307 -5.63 -4.19 -1.78
N SER A 308 -4.56 -3.63 -1.25
CA SER A 308 -4.53 -2.38 -0.51
C SER A 308 -4.11 -1.21 -1.40
N ILE A 309 -4.19 0.00 -0.86
CA ILE A 309 -3.69 1.20 -1.53
C ILE A 309 -2.18 1.33 -1.40
N HIS A 310 -1.63 2.17 -2.27
CA HIS A 310 -0.34 2.79 -2.02
C HIS A 310 -0.43 3.67 -0.75
N LEU A 311 0.46 3.49 0.23
CA LEU A 311 0.40 4.17 1.52
C LEU A 311 0.47 5.70 1.40
N PHE A 312 1.27 6.21 0.46
CA PHE A 312 1.39 7.63 0.17
C PHE A 312 0.44 7.99 -0.99
N CYS A 313 -0.86 7.89 -0.73
CA CYS A 313 -1.89 8.35 -1.67
C CYS A 313 -2.96 9.16 -0.95
N THR A 314 -3.78 9.84 -1.73
CA THR A 314 -4.95 10.55 -1.25
C THR A 314 -6.19 9.72 -1.55
N ILE A 315 -7.00 9.43 -0.54
CA ILE A 315 -8.25 8.68 -0.66
C ILE A 315 -9.42 9.66 -0.60
N GLY A 316 -10.29 9.64 -1.61
CA GLY A 316 -11.50 10.45 -1.61
C GLY A 316 -12.41 10.12 -2.80
N PRO A 317 -13.65 10.62 -2.81
CA PRO A 317 -14.55 10.40 -3.93
C PRO A 317 -13.95 10.85 -5.27
N LEU A 318 -14.03 9.98 -6.28
CA LEU A 318 -13.69 10.33 -7.66
C LEU A 318 -14.67 11.41 -8.15
N GLN A 319 -14.12 12.45 -8.78
CA GLN A 319 -14.89 13.64 -9.16
C GLN A 319 -15.98 13.31 -10.18
N GLU A 320 -15.67 12.38 -11.08
CA GLU A 320 -16.54 11.84 -12.12
C GLU A 320 -17.80 11.16 -11.55
N LEU A 321 -17.76 10.71 -10.28
CA LEU A 321 -18.84 10.00 -9.59
C LEU A 321 -19.65 10.89 -8.65
N LEU A 322 -19.33 12.19 -8.57
CA LEU A 322 -20.09 13.13 -7.78
C LEU A 322 -21.35 13.57 -8.53
N THR A 323 -22.51 13.22 -7.99
CA THR A 323 -23.80 13.74 -8.48
C THR A 323 -24.15 15.02 -7.72
N ALA A 324 -24.35 16.12 -8.46
CA ALA A 324 -24.64 17.45 -7.91
C ALA A 324 -23.61 17.97 -6.88
N ASP A 325 -22.32 17.65 -7.06
CA ASP A 325 -21.18 18.04 -6.22
C ASP A 325 -21.26 17.61 -4.74
N LYS A 326 -22.11 16.65 -4.40
CA LYS A 326 -22.26 16.18 -3.01
C LYS A 326 -21.35 14.99 -2.72
N ALA A 327 -20.14 15.30 -2.29
CA ALA A 327 -19.25 14.32 -1.67
C ALA A 327 -19.86 13.81 -0.34
N ARG A 328 -20.00 12.49 -0.19
CA ARG A 328 -20.41 11.84 1.06
C ARG A 328 -19.22 11.65 1.99
N TYR A 329 -18.03 11.47 1.44
CA TYR A 329 -16.80 11.20 2.17
C TYR A 329 -15.83 12.38 2.02
N LYS A 330 -15.03 12.62 3.06
CA LYS A 330 -13.93 13.58 2.99
C LYS A 330 -12.73 12.95 2.30
N VAL A 331 -11.89 13.81 1.75
CA VAL A 331 -10.55 13.45 1.29
C VAL A 331 -9.66 13.21 2.52
N ILE A 332 -8.93 12.09 2.53
CA ILE A 332 -8.09 11.63 3.64
C ILE A 332 -6.76 11.13 3.08
N ASP A 333 -5.66 11.42 3.77
CA ASP A 333 -4.35 10.84 3.46
C ASP A 333 -4.31 9.33 3.76
N GLY A 334 -3.62 8.55 2.94
CA GLY A 334 -3.56 7.08 3.05
C GLY A 334 -2.95 6.58 4.36
N VAL A 335 -1.96 7.29 4.91
CA VAL A 335 -1.37 6.98 6.21
C VAL A 335 -2.37 7.28 7.32
N GLU A 336 -3.05 8.42 7.26
CA GLU A 336 -4.07 8.80 8.25
C GLU A 336 -5.30 7.89 8.21
N PHE A 337 -5.72 7.45 7.02
CA PHE A 337 -6.74 6.42 6.87
C PHE A 337 -6.32 5.12 7.56
N THR A 338 -5.09 4.66 7.29
CA THR A 338 -4.55 3.42 7.86
C THR A 338 -4.47 3.50 9.38
N LYS A 339 -3.94 4.60 9.93
CA LYS A 339 -3.92 4.85 11.39
C LYS A 339 -5.32 4.85 11.98
N GLY A 340 -6.25 5.61 11.39
CA GLY A 340 -7.62 5.71 11.86
C GLY A 340 -8.36 4.36 11.84
N TYR A 341 -8.11 3.56 10.80
CA TYR A 341 -8.66 2.21 10.67
C TYR A 341 -8.22 1.30 11.82
N PHE A 342 -6.91 1.26 12.08
CA PHE A 342 -6.38 0.45 13.17
C PHE A 342 -6.73 1.00 14.54
N ALA A 343 -6.76 2.31 14.72
CA ALA A 343 -7.18 2.94 15.97
C ALA A 343 -8.63 2.61 16.33
N ALA A 344 -9.57 2.64 15.38
CA ALA A 344 -10.94 2.22 15.67
C ALA A 344 -11.01 0.74 16.04
N LYS A 345 -10.20 -0.10 15.37
CA LYS A 345 -10.09 -1.53 15.67
C LYS A 345 -9.54 -1.79 17.08
N LEU A 346 -8.57 -0.98 17.55
CA LEU A 346 -8.07 -1.01 18.93
C LEU A 346 -9.20 -0.83 19.95
N GLU A 347 -10.11 0.09 19.67
CA GLU A 347 -11.17 0.50 20.59
C GLU A 347 -12.43 -0.38 20.47
N GLY A 348 -12.42 -1.41 19.62
CA GLY A 348 -13.59 -2.23 19.31
C GLY A 348 -14.71 -1.43 18.62
N ARG A 349 -14.37 -0.30 17.98
CA ARG A 349 -15.31 0.60 17.32
C ARG A 349 -15.25 0.40 15.81
N ARG A 350 -16.38 0.61 15.14
CA ARG A 350 -16.40 0.74 13.68
C ARG A 350 -15.72 2.03 13.26
N VAL A 351 -14.96 1.99 12.18
CA VAL A 351 -14.42 3.20 11.57
C VAL A 351 -15.59 3.97 10.96
N GLN A 352 -15.99 5.06 11.61
CA GLN A 352 -16.92 6.03 11.01
C GLN A 352 -16.09 7.08 10.28
N TYR A 353 -15.81 6.83 9.00
CA TYR A 353 -15.26 7.86 8.13
C TYR A 353 -16.24 9.04 8.12
N LYS A 354 -15.76 10.26 8.38
CA LYS A 354 -16.60 11.45 8.55
C LYS A 354 -17.48 11.67 7.31
N LYS A 355 -18.74 11.23 7.36
CA LYS A 355 -19.75 11.57 6.37
C LYS A 355 -19.98 13.07 6.40
N ILE A 356 -20.02 13.74 5.25
CA ILE A 356 -20.43 15.14 5.17
C ILE A 356 -21.94 15.16 5.47
N CYS A 357 -22.34 15.36 6.73
CA CYS A 357 -23.76 15.52 7.07
C CYS A 357 -24.31 16.80 6.43
N SER A 358 -25.28 16.65 5.52
CA SER A 358 -26.07 17.75 5.00
C SER A 358 -27.30 17.96 5.89
N GLU A 359 -27.24 18.88 6.86
CA GLU A 359 -28.45 19.49 7.41
C GLU A 359 -28.34 21.01 7.45
N LYS A 360 -29.42 21.63 6.98
CA LYS A 360 -29.64 23.07 6.80
C LYS A 360 -29.58 23.80 8.15
N ASN A 361 -28.89 24.92 8.21
CA ASN A 361 -29.45 26.11 8.84
C ASN A 361 -28.90 27.41 8.25
N GLN A 362 -29.81 28.36 8.05
CA GLN A 362 -29.65 29.61 7.34
C GLN A 362 -28.81 30.65 8.10
N SER A 363 -28.20 31.53 7.29
CA SER A 363 -27.79 32.91 7.58
C SER A 363 -26.85 33.16 8.76
N LYS A 364 -25.57 33.41 8.44
CA LYS A 364 -24.84 34.63 8.81
C LYS A 364 -23.55 34.70 7.97
N GLN A 365 -23.30 35.87 7.37
CA GLN A 365 -22.06 36.14 6.64
C GLN A 365 -20.83 35.83 7.54
N PRO A 366 -19.76 35.24 7.01
CA PRO A 366 -18.52 35.11 7.76
C PRO A 366 -17.87 36.49 7.93
N PRO A 367 -17.39 36.85 9.13
CA PRO A 367 -16.49 37.98 9.26
C PRO A 367 -15.13 37.60 8.67
N ALA A 368 -14.39 38.62 8.22
CA ALA A 368 -13.06 38.54 7.62
C ALA A 368 -12.08 37.64 8.43
N PRO A 369 -11.12 36.96 7.77
CA PRO A 369 -10.31 35.94 8.40
C PRO A 369 -9.37 36.55 9.46
N ALA A 370 -9.72 36.33 10.73
CA ALA A 370 -8.77 36.42 11.82
C ALA A 370 -7.82 35.21 11.74
N ARG A 371 -6.51 35.49 11.74
CA ARG A 371 -5.39 34.53 11.79
C ARG A 371 -5.73 33.31 12.65
N SER A 372 -5.97 32.17 12.01
CA SER A 372 -6.18 30.91 12.70
C SER A 372 -4.86 30.45 13.32
N ARG A 373 -4.83 30.36 14.65
CA ARG A 373 -3.93 29.45 15.37
C ARG A 373 -4.21 28.03 14.87
N LYS A 374 -3.43 27.55 13.91
CA LYS A 374 -3.39 26.14 13.51
C LYS A 374 -2.36 25.40 14.36
N HIS A 375 -2.87 24.38 15.03
CA HIS A 375 -2.20 23.11 15.36
C HIS A 375 -0.94 23.19 16.22
N GLN A 376 -1.15 23.45 17.50
CA GLN A 376 -0.19 23.18 18.57
C GLN A 376 -0.35 21.74 19.07
N TRP A 377 -0.15 20.71 18.22
CA TRP A 377 -0.04 19.30 18.66
C TRP A 377 0.78 18.50 17.63
N LEU A 378 2.10 18.68 17.63
CA LEU A 378 3.07 17.75 17.01
C LEU A 378 4.54 18.01 17.42
N THR A 379 4.78 18.68 18.55
CA THR A 379 6.08 19.33 18.79
C THR A 379 6.93 18.70 19.90
N LEU A 380 6.76 17.41 20.23
CA LEU A 380 7.50 16.82 21.35
C LEU A 380 8.16 15.45 21.14
N GLU A 381 8.05 14.77 19.99
CA GLU A 381 8.67 13.43 19.83
C GLU A 381 9.40 13.15 18.50
N LEU A 382 9.40 14.07 17.53
CA LEU A 382 10.25 13.96 16.33
C LEU A 382 11.59 14.70 16.45
N GLN A 383 11.79 15.46 17.54
CA GLN A 383 13.07 16.12 17.80
C GLN A 383 14.16 15.13 18.24
N ASP A 384 13.78 13.96 18.78
CA ASP A 384 14.74 12.99 19.33
C ASP A 384 15.25 11.97 18.29
N LEU A 385 14.59 11.86 17.12
CA LEU A 385 15.00 11.01 16.00
C LEU A 385 15.99 11.70 15.03
N TYR A 386 16.21 13.01 15.22
CA TYR A 386 17.09 13.79 14.35
C TYR A 386 18.54 13.49 14.73
N GLN A 387 19.16 12.57 13.99
CA GLN A 387 20.61 12.36 14.09
C GLN A 387 21.36 13.62 13.63
N ALA A 388 22.58 13.79 14.15
CA ALA A 388 23.48 14.82 13.68
C ALA A 388 23.67 14.71 12.16
N ASN A 389 23.79 15.87 11.52
CA ASN A 389 23.97 15.99 10.08
C ASN A 389 25.24 15.25 9.62
N VAL A 390 25.26 14.63 8.44
CA VAL A 390 26.39 13.80 8.01
C VAL A 390 27.67 14.63 7.87
N GLN A 391 27.61 15.91 7.45
CA GLN A 391 28.78 16.80 7.46
C GLN A 391 29.32 17.07 8.88
N GLU A 392 28.47 17.03 9.91
CA GLU A 392 28.88 17.17 11.31
C GLU A 392 29.51 15.87 11.84
N LEU A 393 28.87 14.73 11.56
CA LEU A 393 29.39 13.39 11.86
C LEU A 393 30.74 13.14 11.18
N ALA A 394 30.89 13.53 9.92
CA ALA A 394 32.14 13.38 9.18
C ALA A 394 33.27 14.20 9.81
N GLN A 395 33.00 15.41 10.32
CA GLN A 395 34.01 16.23 10.99
C GLN A 395 34.43 15.64 12.33
N THR A 396 33.51 15.08 13.10
CA THR A 396 33.78 14.45 14.41
C THR A 396 34.53 13.12 14.25
N CYS A 397 34.05 12.23 13.38
CA CYS A 397 34.72 10.96 13.06
C CYS A 397 36.11 11.15 12.42
N SER A 398 36.36 12.26 11.70
CA SER A 398 37.67 12.55 11.11
C SER A 398 38.67 13.17 12.10
N ARG A 399 38.21 13.71 13.22
CA ARG A 399 39.04 14.47 14.19
C ARG A 399 39.24 13.75 15.54
N SER A 400 38.50 12.68 15.79
CA SER A 400 38.53 11.90 17.03
C SER A 400 38.60 10.40 16.71
N ASP A 401 38.91 9.56 17.71
CA ASP A 401 38.80 8.09 17.59
C ASP A 401 37.32 7.60 17.62
N GLU A 402 36.34 8.51 17.47
CA GLU A 402 34.92 8.14 17.44
C GLU A 402 34.59 7.37 16.16
N GLN A 403 33.91 6.24 16.34
CA GLN A 403 33.50 5.37 15.25
C GLN A 403 32.27 5.93 14.55
N VAL A 404 32.19 5.70 13.23
CA VAL A 404 30.97 5.91 12.44
C VAL A 404 29.78 5.29 13.18
N PRO A 405 28.67 6.02 13.40
CA PRO A 405 27.55 5.47 14.14
C PRO A 405 27.02 4.19 13.46
N GLU A 406 26.65 3.20 14.25
CA GLU A 406 26.24 1.86 13.78
C GLU A 406 25.16 1.92 12.68
N ARG A 407 24.28 2.93 12.74
CA ARG A 407 23.23 3.14 11.74
C ARG A 407 23.75 3.50 10.34
N TYR A 408 24.99 3.94 10.18
CA TYR A 408 25.59 4.19 8.88
C TYR A 408 26.50 3.05 8.41
N ILE A 409 26.72 2.02 9.23
CA ILE A 409 27.57 0.87 8.88
C ILE A 409 26.75 -0.18 8.13
N ARG A 410 27.15 -0.47 6.89
CA ARG A 410 26.59 -1.53 6.04
C ARG A 410 27.64 -2.61 5.79
N ALA A 411 27.51 -3.76 6.44
CA ALA A 411 28.49 -4.85 6.30
C ALA A 411 28.47 -5.47 4.89
N GLU A 412 27.31 -5.43 4.24
CA GLU A 412 27.03 -5.92 2.90
C GLU A 412 27.74 -5.13 1.78
N ALA A 413 28.09 -3.85 2.01
CA ALA A 413 28.75 -3.01 1.01
C ALA A 413 30.12 -3.55 0.55
N ASN A 414 30.76 -4.40 1.38
CA ASN A 414 32.03 -5.06 1.07
C ASN A 414 31.86 -6.42 0.36
N THR A 415 30.63 -6.91 0.20
CA THR A 415 30.35 -8.26 -0.33
C THR A 415 30.00 -8.26 -1.82
N GLU A 416 29.65 -7.11 -2.38
CA GLU A 416 29.28 -6.97 -3.78
C GLU A 416 30.50 -6.60 -4.65
N HIS A 417 30.69 -7.31 -5.75
CA HIS A 417 31.75 -7.00 -6.72
C HIS A 417 31.40 -5.74 -7.51
N VAL A 418 32.03 -4.61 -7.18
CA VAL A 418 31.97 -3.41 -8.02
C VAL A 418 32.81 -3.62 -9.27
N ILE A 419 32.19 -3.58 -10.44
CA ILE A 419 32.89 -3.61 -11.72
C ILE A 419 33.58 -2.25 -11.89
N THR A 420 34.85 -2.18 -11.48
CA THR A 420 35.66 -0.98 -11.61
C THR A 420 36.45 -1.02 -12.92
N GLY A 421 36.16 -0.06 -13.81
CA GLY A 421 36.97 0.18 -15.00
C GLY A 421 36.27 -0.13 -16.33
N TYR A 422 36.68 0.66 -17.33
CA TYR A 422 36.35 0.59 -18.75
C TYR A 422 36.76 -0.76 -19.36
N ALA A 423 36.14 -1.85 -18.94
CA ALA A 423 36.24 -3.10 -19.67
C ALA A 423 35.68 -2.83 -21.07
N ASN A 424 36.53 -2.99 -22.09
CA ASN A 424 36.28 -2.75 -23.52
C ASN A 424 35.15 -3.60 -24.13
N SER A 425 34.21 -4.09 -23.31
CA SER A 425 32.97 -4.74 -23.69
C SER A 425 31.87 -3.68 -23.68
N SER A 426 31.35 -3.35 -24.87
CA SER A 426 30.20 -2.45 -25.04
C SER A 426 28.93 -2.93 -24.33
N ALA A 427 28.88 -4.21 -23.93
CA ALA A 427 27.72 -4.83 -23.29
C ALA A 427 27.57 -4.49 -21.80
N THR A 428 28.62 -3.98 -21.14
CA THR A 428 28.64 -3.72 -19.68
C THR A 428 28.78 -2.25 -19.32
N ALA A 429 28.71 -1.35 -20.30
CA ALA A 429 28.78 0.09 -20.08
C ALA A 429 27.37 0.70 -19.97
N ILE A 430 27.21 1.68 -19.07
CA ILE A 430 25.96 2.45 -18.93
C ILE A 430 25.62 3.07 -20.29
N PRO A 431 24.42 2.82 -20.84
CA PRO A 431 24.04 3.36 -22.14
C PRO A 431 24.15 4.89 -22.17
N ILE A 432 24.70 5.43 -23.26
CA ILE A 432 24.78 6.87 -23.50
C ILE A 432 23.79 7.20 -24.61
N ILE A 433 22.82 8.07 -24.33
CA ILE A 433 21.83 8.55 -25.29
C ILE A 433 22.21 9.96 -25.74
N ASP A 434 22.22 10.19 -27.03
CA ASP A 434 22.48 11.50 -27.65
C ASP A 434 21.16 12.18 -28.01
N LEU A 435 20.77 13.21 -27.24
CA LEU A 435 19.49 13.90 -27.46
C LEU A 435 19.45 14.60 -28.83
N SER A 436 20.60 15.04 -29.36
CA SER A 436 20.63 15.69 -30.66
C SER A 436 20.33 14.71 -31.81
N LYS A 437 20.76 13.45 -31.68
CA LYS A 437 20.46 12.38 -32.65
C LYS A 437 19.00 11.95 -32.61
N LEU A 438 18.34 12.04 -31.46
CA LEU A 438 16.89 11.79 -31.38
C LEU A 438 16.10 12.75 -32.28
N TYR A 439 16.56 14.00 -32.45
CA TYR A 439 15.91 14.97 -33.34
C TYR A 439 16.35 14.90 -34.80
N ASP A 440 17.51 14.31 -35.08
CA ASP A 440 18.02 14.17 -36.44
C ASP A 440 17.28 13.04 -37.19
N PRO A 441 16.52 13.34 -38.26
CA PRO A 441 15.77 12.32 -39.00
C PRO A 441 16.62 11.15 -39.52
N GLN A 442 17.93 11.34 -39.70
CA GLN A 442 18.83 10.29 -40.18
C GLN A 442 19.24 9.30 -39.09
N SER A 443 19.30 9.73 -37.83
CA SER A 443 19.79 8.92 -36.70
C SER A 443 18.72 8.65 -35.62
N SER A 444 17.57 9.32 -35.70
CA SER A 444 16.49 9.26 -34.71
C SER A 444 15.99 7.85 -34.43
N HIS A 445 15.80 7.02 -35.46
CA HIS A 445 15.29 5.66 -35.29
C HIS A 445 16.27 4.78 -34.48
N GLU A 446 17.55 4.84 -34.81
CA GLU A 446 18.60 4.06 -34.12
C GLU A 446 18.76 4.54 -32.68
N GLU A 447 18.84 5.86 -32.47
CA GLU A 447 19.00 6.43 -31.13
C GLU A 447 17.75 6.22 -30.26
N CYS A 448 16.54 6.24 -30.85
CA CYS A 448 15.30 5.94 -30.14
C CYS A 448 15.24 4.46 -29.71
N SER A 449 15.67 3.54 -30.57
CA SER A 449 15.77 2.12 -30.21
C SER A 449 16.78 1.89 -29.08
N LYS A 450 17.88 2.64 -29.09
CA LYS A 450 18.90 2.62 -28.02
C LYS A 450 18.35 3.16 -26.70
N LEU A 451 17.52 4.22 -26.75
CA LEU A 451 16.80 4.75 -25.60
C LEU A 451 15.84 3.70 -25.02
N GLY A 452 15.05 3.03 -25.87
CA GLY A 452 14.17 1.93 -25.48
C GLY A 452 14.91 0.80 -24.79
N TYR A 453 16.01 0.33 -25.40
CA TYR A 453 16.88 -0.69 -24.81
C TYR A 453 17.42 -0.27 -23.44
N ALA A 454 17.89 0.97 -23.30
CA ALA A 454 18.38 1.49 -22.03
C ALA A 454 17.29 1.51 -20.95
N CYS A 455 16.06 1.90 -21.30
CA CYS A 455 14.93 1.90 -20.38
C CYS A 455 14.55 0.48 -19.94
N GLN A 456 14.54 -0.48 -20.86
CA GLN A 456 14.09 -1.86 -20.59
C GLN A 456 15.13 -2.71 -19.86
N GLN A 457 16.41 -2.59 -20.23
CA GLN A 457 17.47 -3.48 -19.73
C GLN A 457 18.28 -2.88 -18.58
N TRP A 458 18.45 -1.56 -18.56
CA TRP A 458 19.27 -0.88 -17.55
C TRP A 458 18.44 -0.11 -16.53
N GLY A 459 17.33 0.48 -16.94
CA GLY A 459 16.52 1.36 -16.10
C GLY A 459 17.14 2.75 -15.84
N PHE A 460 18.37 3.00 -16.34
CA PHE A 460 19.05 4.30 -16.31
C PHE A 460 20.04 4.43 -17.48
N PHE A 461 20.38 5.66 -17.85
CA PHE A 461 21.31 5.99 -18.93
C PHE A 461 21.95 7.36 -18.72
N GLN A 462 23.07 7.61 -19.40
CA GLN A 462 23.69 8.92 -19.51
C GLN A 462 23.07 9.67 -20.69
N LEU A 463 22.84 10.98 -20.55
CA LEU A 463 22.32 11.81 -21.64
C LEU A 463 23.36 12.87 -22.02
N ILE A 464 23.72 12.90 -23.30
CA ILE A 464 24.64 13.90 -23.88
C ILE A 464 23.91 14.77 -24.91
N ASN A 465 24.52 15.91 -25.25
CA ASN A 465 23.97 16.86 -26.21
C ASN A 465 22.52 17.27 -25.89
N HIS A 466 22.20 17.34 -24.59
CA HIS A 466 20.84 17.57 -24.08
C HIS A 466 20.36 19.02 -24.28
N GLY A 467 21.23 19.93 -24.74
CA GLY A 467 20.86 21.31 -25.08
C GLY A 467 20.61 22.25 -23.89
N VAL A 468 20.88 21.81 -22.66
CA VAL A 468 20.86 22.71 -21.49
C VAL A 468 22.15 23.54 -21.55
N PRO A 469 22.09 24.88 -21.50
CA PRO A 469 23.28 25.71 -21.61
C PRO A 469 24.30 25.42 -20.49
N ASP A 470 25.58 25.34 -20.85
CA ASP A 470 26.68 25.08 -19.89
C ASP A 470 26.69 26.10 -18.75
N GLU A 471 26.36 27.36 -19.05
CA GLU A 471 26.25 28.42 -18.05
C GLU A 471 25.19 28.12 -16.99
N VAL A 472 24.02 27.57 -17.39
CA VAL A 472 22.93 27.22 -16.45
C VAL A 472 23.37 26.07 -15.54
N ILE A 473 24.02 25.04 -16.09
CA ILE A 473 24.54 23.91 -15.31
C ILE A 473 25.64 24.39 -14.36
N ARG A 474 26.56 25.23 -14.85
CA ARG A 474 27.67 25.77 -14.07
C ARG A 474 27.16 26.61 -12.90
N ASN A 475 26.26 27.56 -13.15
CA ASN A 475 25.67 28.41 -12.11
C ASN A 475 24.94 27.58 -11.05
N LEU A 476 24.12 26.60 -11.44
CA LEU A 476 23.47 25.71 -10.48
C LEU A 476 24.49 24.94 -9.64
N ARG A 477 25.52 24.38 -10.27
CA ARG A 477 26.56 23.60 -9.59
C ARG A 477 27.31 24.47 -8.56
N GLU A 478 27.69 25.68 -8.96
CA GLU A 478 28.35 26.66 -8.08
C GLU A 478 27.46 27.03 -6.90
N ASP A 479 26.19 27.35 -7.13
CA ASP A 479 25.25 27.74 -6.09
C ASP A 479 24.94 26.60 -5.09
N ILE A 480 24.78 25.35 -5.58
CA ILE A 480 24.63 24.17 -4.72
C ILE A 480 25.89 23.97 -3.88
N ALA A 481 27.08 24.02 -4.50
CA ALA A 481 28.33 23.84 -3.78
C ALA A 481 28.54 24.93 -2.72
N GLU A 482 28.24 26.19 -3.05
CA GLU A 482 28.30 27.30 -2.11
C GLU A 482 27.32 27.12 -0.96
N PHE A 483 26.06 26.74 -1.24
CA PHE A 483 25.08 26.45 -0.19
C PHE A 483 25.59 25.36 0.77
N PHE A 484 26.08 24.23 0.27
CA PHE A 484 26.58 23.14 1.12
C PHE A 484 27.86 23.49 1.89
N ASN A 485 28.63 24.49 1.43
CA ASN A 485 29.79 25.06 2.11
C ASN A 485 29.43 26.11 3.18
N LEU A 486 28.18 26.56 3.26
CA LEU A 486 27.74 27.46 4.33
C LEU A 486 27.86 26.78 5.71
N PRO A 487 28.02 27.56 6.80
CA PRO A 487 27.98 27.04 8.15
C PRO A 487 26.74 26.19 8.40
N LEU A 488 26.87 25.11 9.17
CA LEU A 488 25.77 24.19 9.44
C LEU A 488 24.53 24.90 9.99
N GLU A 489 24.73 25.84 10.91
CA GLU A 489 23.63 26.64 11.49
C GLU A 489 22.90 27.49 10.45
N THR A 490 23.59 27.96 9.41
CA THR A 490 22.96 28.68 8.28
C THR A 490 22.13 27.73 7.42
N LYS A 491 22.61 26.51 7.18
CA LYS A 491 21.86 25.50 6.41
C LYS A 491 20.67 24.96 7.19
N LYS A 492 20.80 24.80 8.51
CA LYS A 492 19.71 24.37 9.42
C LYS A 492 18.50 25.31 9.42
N ALA A 493 18.67 26.58 9.00
CA ALA A 493 17.54 27.49 8.78
C ALA A 493 16.54 26.96 7.73
N TYR A 494 16.99 26.09 6.83
CA TYR A 494 16.20 25.46 5.78
C TYR A 494 15.93 23.98 6.06
N SER A 495 16.03 23.54 7.32
CA SER A 495 15.87 22.13 7.68
C SER A 495 14.53 21.58 7.24
N GLN A 496 14.51 20.30 6.86
CA GLN A 496 13.27 19.58 6.65
C GLN A 496 12.41 19.63 7.93
N LEU A 497 11.15 20.06 7.77
CA LEU A 497 10.22 20.16 8.89
C LEU A 497 9.44 18.85 9.08
N PRO A 498 8.95 18.56 10.30
CA PRO A 498 8.01 17.47 10.51
C PRO A 498 6.82 17.56 9.55
N ASN A 499 6.57 16.49 8.80
CA ASN A 499 5.53 16.38 7.76
C ASN A 499 5.77 17.19 6.47
N SER A 500 6.99 17.70 6.24
CA SER A 500 7.40 18.27 4.95
C SER A 500 8.36 17.32 4.25
N LEU A 501 8.20 17.14 2.94
CA LEU A 501 9.22 16.48 2.11
C LEU A 501 10.36 17.44 1.77
N GLU A 502 10.09 18.76 1.76
CA GLU A 502 11.06 19.79 1.41
C GLU A 502 11.94 20.20 2.59
N GLY A 503 13.20 20.54 2.28
CA GLY A 503 14.18 21.04 3.23
C GLY A 503 15.51 20.28 3.23
N TYR A 504 16.48 20.84 3.93
CA TYR A 504 17.83 20.32 4.14
C TYR A 504 17.85 19.32 5.31
N GLY A 505 18.50 18.18 5.13
CA GLY A 505 18.55 17.13 6.15
C GLY A 505 19.03 15.81 5.59
N GLN A 506 18.38 14.74 6.01
CA GLN A 506 18.69 13.37 5.61
C GLN A 506 17.53 12.75 4.84
N ALA A 507 17.81 11.71 4.05
CA ALA A 507 16.77 10.93 3.41
C ALA A 507 15.88 10.27 4.48
N PHE A 508 14.56 10.32 4.27
CA PHE A 508 13.49 9.92 5.19
C PHE A 508 13.91 8.88 6.24
N VAL A 509 13.98 9.31 7.51
CA VAL A 509 14.17 8.40 8.64
C VAL A 509 12.81 7.97 9.16
N VAL A 510 12.58 6.68 9.07
CA VAL A 510 11.29 6.08 9.35
C VAL A 510 11.30 5.09 10.52
N SER A 511 12.49 4.64 10.96
CA SER A 511 12.70 3.91 12.23
C SER A 511 14.06 4.21 12.89
N GLU A 512 14.23 3.79 14.15
CA GLU A 512 15.50 3.88 14.89
C GLU A 512 16.53 2.85 14.42
N GLU A 513 16.10 1.70 13.89
CA GLU A 513 16.99 0.62 13.42
C GLU A 513 17.37 0.78 11.94
N GLN A 514 16.74 1.72 11.23
CA GLN A 514 17.02 1.97 9.82
C GLN A 514 18.50 2.31 9.62
N LYS A 515 19.12 1.57 8.69
CA LYS A 515 20.43 1.94 8.16
C LYS A 515 20.30 3.18 7.29
N LEU A 516 21.06 4.22 7.64
CA LEU A 516 21.01 5.54 7.04
C LEU A 516 22.09 5.67 5.96
N ASP A 517 21.82 6.52 4.98
CA ASP A 517 22.79 6.84 3.94
C ASP A 517 23.76 7.90 4.46
N TRP A 518 25.06 7.71 4.19
CA TRP A 518 26.10 8.69 4.54
C TRP A 518 26.07 9.88 3.56
N ALA A 519 24.97 10.62 3.58
CA ALA A 519 24.75 11.78 2.74
C ALA A 519 23.80 12.79 3.40
N ASP A 520 24.13 14.07 3.24
CA ASP A 520 23.17 15.15 3.44
C ASP A 520 22.41 15.42 2.16
N MET A 521 21.13 15.70 2.30
CA MET A 521 20.17 15.84 1.23
C MET A 521 19.46 17.18 1.33
N PHE A 522 19.11 17.76 0.18
CA PHE A 522 18.29 18.95 0.11
C PHE A 522 17.19 18.75 -0.93
N TYR A 523 15.95 18.61 -0.46
CA TYR A 523 14.79 18.37 -1.31
C TYR A 523 13.99 19.65 -1.52
N LEU A 524 13.65 19.98 -2.76
CA LEU A 524 12.84 21.14 -3.12
C LEU A 524 11.83 20.76 -4.21
N VAL A 525 10.59 21.22 -4.06
CA VAL A 525 9.60 21.18 -5.13
C VAL A 525 9.88 22.34 -6.06
N VAL A 526 10.42 22.06 -7.23
CA VAL A 526 10.83 23.08 -8.21
C VAL A 526 9.75 23.44 -9.22
N ARG A 527 8.78 22.56 -9.49
CA ARG A 527 7.66 22.79 -10.42
C ARG A 527 6.41 22.05 -9.93
N PRO A 528 5.19 22.55 -10.24
CA PRO A 528 4.91 23.83 -10.89
C PRO A 528 5.22 25.02 -9.96
N ASN A 529 5.27 26.25 -10.48
CA ASN A 529 5.74 27.41 -9.70
C ASN A 529 4.83 27.72 -8.51
N GLU A 530 3.54 27.43 -8.66
CA GLU A 530 2.49 27.67 -7.68
C GLU A 530 2.58 26.72 -6.48
N ALA A 531 3.28 25.59 -6.62
CA ALA A 531 3.47 24.62 -5.56
C ALA A 531 4.73 24.89 -4.71
N ARG A 532 5.53 25.91 -5.05
CA ARG A 532 6.80 26.21 -4.36
C ARG A 532 6.53 26.86 -3.01
N ASP A 533 7.05 26.25 -1.95
CA ASP A 533 7.18 26.93 -0.66
C ASP A 533 8.57 27.58 -0.54
N LEU A 534 8.63 28.89 -0.80
CA LEU A 534 9.88 29.67 -0.78
C LEU A 534 10.54 29.75 0.61
N TRP A 535 9.88 29.26 1.66
CA TRP A 535 10.51 29.08 2.97
C TRP A 535 11.72 28.14 2.89
N PHE A 536 11.58 27.01 2.17
CA PHE A 536 12.65 26.02 2.02
C PHE A 536 13.71 26.45 1.02
N TRP A 537 13.46 27.48 0.22
CA TRP A 537 14.36 27.95 -0.82
C TRP A 537 15.41 28.91 -0.23
N PRO A 538 16.71 28.58 -0.25
CA PRO A 538 17.76 29.45 0.27
C PRO A 538 17.75 30.83 -0.36
N ALA A 539 17.93 31.86 0.48
CA ALA A 539 18.25 33.21 0.00
C ALA A 539 19.76 33.42 -0.21
N HIS A 540 20.57 32.47 0.25
CA HIS A 540 22.03 32.47 0.12
C HIS A 540 22.50 31.14 -0.47
N PRO A 541 23.32 31.15 -1.54
CA PRO A 541 23.79 32.33 -2.27
C PRO A 541 22.66 33.15 -2.92
N PRO A 542 22.84 34.47 -3.18
CA PRO A 542 21.78 35.32 -3.73
C PRO A 542 21.24 34.83 -5.09
N SER A 543 22.06 34.12 -5.86
CA SER A 543 21.72 33.51 -7.14
C SER A 543 20.94 32.20 -7.02
N PHE A 544 20.95 31.52 -5.86
CA PHE A 544 20.47 30.14 -5.70
C PHE A 544 19.07 29.90 -6.28
N ARG A 545 18.10 30.75 -5.90
CA ARG A 545 16.71 30.62 -6.35
C ARG A 545 16.57 30.77 -7.86
N THR A 546 17.30 31.73 -8.42
CA THR A 546 17.30 32.02 -9.85
C THR A 546 17.97 30.90 -10.64
N SER A 547 19.09 30.36 -10.16
CA SER A 547 19.79 29.24 -10.80
C SER A 547 18.96 27.96 -10.81
N ILE A 548 18.28 27.62 -9.70
CA ILE A 548 17.34 26.49 -9.67
C ILE A 548 16.19 26.73 -10.65
N ASP A 549 15.63 27.94 -10.71
CA ASP A 549 14.51 28.24 -11.60
C ASP A 549 14.89 28.05 -13.08
N TRP A 550 16.02 28.61 -13.51
CA TRP A 550 16.54 28.46 -14.87
C TRP A 550 16.87 27.01 -15.20
N TYR A 551 17.57 26.30 -14.32
CA TYR A 551 17.88 24.90 -14.54
C TYR A 551 16.60 24.05 -14.66
N SER A 552 15.63 24.25 -13.76
CA SER A 552 14.34 23.54 -13.82
C SER A 552 13.60 23.80 -15.13
N LEU A 553 13.67 25.02 -15.68
CA LEU A 553 13.03 25.37 -16.94
C LEU A 553 13.64 24.60 -18.11
N GLU A 554 14.97 24.53 -18.17
CA GLU A 554 15.67 23.81 -19.25
C GLU A 554 15.50 22.29 -19.12
N VAL A 555 15.54 21.74 -17.90
CA VAL A 555 15.34 20.31 -17.67
C VAL A 555 13.93 19.87 -18.03
N VAL A 556 12.89 20.71 -17.83
CA VAL A 556 11.53 20.39 -18.30
C VAL A 556 11.49 20.16 -19.80
N LYS A 557 12.25 20.93 -20.60
CA LYS A 557 12.31 20.73 -22.07
C LYS A 557 12.96 19.39 -22.41
N VAL A 558 14.05 19.05 -21.73
CA VAL A 558 14.74 17.76 -21.89
C VAL A 558 13.82 16.59 -21.51
N ALA A 559 13.14 16.68 -20.36
CA ALA A 559 12.21 15.65 -19.90
C ALA A 559 11.06 15.44 -20.88
N ARG A 560 10.48 16.53 -21.41
CA ARG A 560 9.43 16.44 -22.44
C ARG A 560 9.93 15.72 -23.69
N CYS A 561 11.12 16.06 -24.18
CA CYS A 561 11.73 15.39 -25.32
C CYS A 561 11.86 13.88 -25.07
N LEU A 562 12.44 13.49 -23.93
CA LEU A 562 12.61 12.08 -23.60
C LEU A 562 11.27 11.34 -23.53
N LEU A 563 10.24 11.94 -22.92
CA LEU A 563 8.91 11.35 -22.86
C LEU A 563 8.29 11.14 -24.25
N GLU A 564 8.48 12.09 -25.18
CA GLU A 564 8.01 11.92 -26.57
C GLU A 564 8.67 10.74 -27.27
N PHE A 565 9.99 10.58 -27.12
CA PHE A 565 10.73 9.48 -27.76
C PHE A 565 10.51 8.13 -27.06
N MET A 566 10.34 8.11 -25.74
CA MET A 566 9.91 6.91 -25.01
C MET A 566 8.52 6.44 -25.47
N ALA A 567 7.59 7.37 -25.69
CA ALA A 567 6.28 7.03 -26.24
C ALA A 567 6.40 6.42 -27.64
N LYS A 568 7.22 7.04 -28.52
CA LYS A 568 7.49 6.52 -29.87
C LYS A 568 8.07 5.11 -29.86
N ASP A 569 9.06 4.85 -29.00
CA ASP A 569 9.68 3.53 -28.85
C ASP A 569 8.64 2.46 -28.44
N MET A 570 7.72 2.83 -27.55
CA MET A 570 6.60 1.95 -27.14
C MET A 570 5.50 1.81 -28.19
N GLY A 571 5.62 2.45 -29.36
CA GLY A 571 4.57 2.47 -30.39
C GLY A 571 3.34 3.29 -30.00
N ALA A 572 3.47 4.18 -29.00
CA ALA A 572 2.42 5.09 -28.56
C ALA A 572 2.54 6.46 -29.25
N GLU A 573 1.43 7.21 -29.28
CA GLU A 573 1.44 8.59 -29.76
C GLU A 573 2.39 9.46 -28.91
N PRO A 574 3.28 10.28 -29.51
CA PRO A 574 4.28 11.06 -28.77
C PRO A 574 3.71 11.96 -27.66
N ALA A 575 2.47 12.44 -27.85
CA ALA A 575 1.78 13.29 -26.89
C ALA A 575 1.21 12.52 -25.68
N SER A 576 1.04 11.20 -25.77
CA SER A 576 0.34 10.40 -24.75
C SER A 576 1.01 10.51 -23.38
N LEU A 577 2.32 10.28 -23.29
CA LEU A 577 3.07 10.43 -22.04
C LEU A 577 3.10 11.88 -21.57
N LEU A 578 3.24 12.84 -22.48
CA LEU A 578 3.26 14.26 -22.12
C LEU A 578 1.97 14.70 -21.44
N GLU A 579 0.81 14.27 -21.94
CA GLU A 579 -0.48 14.60 -21.35
C GLU A 579 -0.61 14.07 -19.91
N THR A 580 -0.15 12.85 -19.66
CA THR A 580 -0.13 12.25 -18.32
C THR A 580 0.71 13.07 -17.35
N PHE A 581 1.89 13.53 -17.77
CA PHE A 581 2.80 14.31 -16.92
C PHE A 581 2.48 15.82 -16.86
N SER A 582 1.63 16.35 -17.75
CA SER A 582 1.22 17.77 -17.74
C SER A 582 -0.13 18.03 -17.08
N LYS A 583 -1.01 17.02 -16.95
CA LYS A 583 -2.29 17.15 -16.21
C LYS A 583 -2.12 17.15 -14.68
N GLY A 584 -0.94 16.78 -14.16
CA GLY A 584 -0.64 16.74 -12.73
C GLY A 584 -0.48 18.10 -12.03
N SER A 585 -0.38 19.21 -12.76
CA SER A 585 -0.06 20.55 -12.21
C SER A 585 -1.24 21.51 -12.07
N HIS A 586 -2.47 21.14 -12.47
CA HIS A 586 -3.61 22.07 -12.48
C HIS A 586 -4.79 21.72 -11.55
N LYS A 587 -4.68 20.72 -10.67
CA LYS A 587 -5.73 20.42 -9.68
C LYS A 587 -5.23 20.60 -8.24
N ALA A 588 -4.83 21.82 -7.90
CA ALA A 588 -4.63 22.26 -6.52
C ALA A 588 -5.06 23.73 -6.35
N SER A 589 -6.26 24.07 -6.81
CA SER A 589 -6.93 25.33 -6.48
C SER A 589 -8.43 25.18 -6.71
N GLY A 590 -9.11 24.75 -5.64
CA GLY A 590 -10.56 24.63 -5.51
C GLY A 590 -10.94 24.39 -4.07
#